data_AF-A0A1I1KNF5-F1
#
_entry.id   AF-A0A1I1KNF5-F1
#
_cell.length_a   1.000
_cell.length_b   1.000
_cell.length_c   1.000
_cell.angle_alpha   90.00
_cell.angle_beta   90.00
_cell.angle_gamma   90.00
#
_symmetry.space_group_name_H-M   'P 1'
#
loop_
_entity.id
_entity.type
_entity.pdbx_description
1 polymer ?
#
loop_
_entity_poly.entity_id
_entity_poly.type
_entity_poly.pdbx_seq_one_letter_code
_entity_poly.pdbx_strand_id
1 'polypeptide(L)'
;MDQRIINLFDEYTHKPLKRDEFLKRLASLTGSMASALSVLPLLEVNYAQAATVSLHDDRIKTESVTFPGSDTTMKGYLARPAAAGKYPAVVVIHENRGLNPHIEDITRRLALSGFLALAPDALSASGANARKPDAGIIWQTRRSKDARELCESPRLLKNPPR
;
A
#
# COMPACT_ATOMS: atom_id res chain seq x y z
N MET A 1 -7.26 9.85 21.83
CA MET A 1 -5.82 10.17 21.76
C MET A 1 -5.66 11.68 21.75
N ASP A 2 -4.65 12.23 22.41
CA ASP A 2 -4.47 13.68 22.59
C ASP A 2 -4.10 14.36 21.26
N GLN A 3 -4.82 15.41 20.88
CA GLN A 3 -4.58 16.16 19.64
C GLN A 3 -3.17 16.75 19.57
N ARG A 4 -2.56 17.10 20.72
CA ARG A 4 -1.19 17.62 20.79
C ARG A 4 -0.15 16.59 20.34
N ILE A 5 -0.40 15.32 20.64
CA ILE A 5 0.46 14.20 20.24
C ILE A 5 0.34 13.97 18.72
N ILE A 6 -0.88 14.04 18.17
CA ILE A 6 -1.13 13.92 16.73
C ILE A 6 -0.43 15.04 15.96
N ASN A 7 -0.59 16.29 16.40
CA ASN A 7 0.05 17.44 15.75
C ASN A 7 1.59 17.38 15.81
N LEU A 8 2.16 16.89 16.93
CA LEU A 8 3.60 16.69 17.06
C LEU A 8 4.13 15.62 16.09
N PHE A 9 3.37 14.54 15.90
CA PHE A 9 3.72 13.50 14.94
C PHE A 9 3.59 13.99 13.49
N ASP A 10 2.54 14.76 13.17
CA ASP A 10 2.36 15.39 11.87
C ASP A 10 3.52 16.33 11.51
N GLU A 11 3.99 17.13 12.48
CA GLU A 11 5.18 17.96 12.34
C GLU A 11 6.45 17.13 12.12
N TYR A 12 6.60 16.00 12.82
CA TYR A 12 7.71 15.07 12.61
C TYR A 12 7.71 14.46 11.20
N THR A 13 6.54 14.18 10.63
CA THR A 13 6.42 13.56 9.30
C THR A 13 6.53 14.55 8.14
N HIS A 14 6.17 15.82 8.35
CA HIS A 14 6.06 16.81 7.26
C HIS A 14 7.07 17.98 7.35
N LYS A 15 7.80 18.14 8.46
CA LYS A 15 8.84 19.17 8.64
C LYS A 15 10.18 18.53 9.02
N PRO A 16 11.33 19.23 8.89
CA PRO A 16 12.63 18.70 9.28
C PRO A 16 12.79 18.69 10.82
N LEU A 17 12.03 17.86 11.52
CA LEU A 17 12.18 17.62 12.95
C LEU A 17 13.06 16.38 13.18
N LYS A 18 14.10 16.50 14.01
CA LYS A 18 14.97 15.36 14.33
C LYS A 18 14.24 14.37 15.24
N ARG A 19 14.50 13.07 15.05
CA ARG A 19 13.89 11.99 15.84
C ARG A 19 14.12 12.17 17.35
N ASP A 20 15.31 12.60 17.75
CA ASP A 20 15.64 12.82 19.17
C ASP A 20 14.81 13.95 19.80
N GLU A 21 14.55 15.00 19.03
CA GLU A 21 13.75 16.14 19.46
C GLU A 21 12.26 15.78 19.54
N PHE A 22 11.78 15.03 18.56
CA PHE A 22 10.44 14.45 18.57
C PHE A 22 10.22 13.58 19.82
N LEU A 23 11.14 12.65 20.13
CA LEU A 23 11.02 11.76 21.29
C LEU A 23 11.04 12.52 22.62
N LYS A 24 11.89 13.55 22.76
CA LYS A 24 11.91 14.42 23.94
C LYS A 24 10.59 15.16 24.14
N ARG A 25 10.02 15.72 23.07
CA ARG A 25 8.73 16.42 23.11
C ARG A 25 7.57 15.45 23.40
N LEU A 26 7.61 14.26 22.82
CA LEU A 26 6.62 13.21 23.07
C LEU A 26 6.66 12.72 24.54
N ALA A 27 7.86 12.56 25.10
CA ALA A 27 8.05 12.23 26.52
C ALA A 27 7.52 13.32 27.45
N SER A 28 7.67 14.59 27.09
CA SER A 28 7.07 15.71 27.82
C SER A 28 5.53 15.66 27.80
N LEU A 29 4.93 15.35 26.64
CA LEU A 29 3.47 15.24 26.50
C LEU A 29 2.87 14.00 27.19
N THR A 30 3.58 12.88 27.17
CA THR A 30 3.13 11.60 27.74
C THR A 30 3.59 11.40 29.20
N GLY A 31 4.38 12.34 29.73
CA GLY A 31 4.89 12.36 31.11
C GLY A 31 6.16 11.53 31.34
N SER A 32 6.54 10.64 30.42
CA SER A 32 7.80 9.89 30.53
C SER A 32 8.29 9.34 29.19
N MET A 33 9.58 9.00 29.10
CA MET A 33 10.13 8.34 27.91
C MET A 33 9.55 6.92 27.72
N ALA A 34 9.26 6.20 28.80
CA ALA A 34 8.63 4.87 28.73
C ALA A 34 7.21 4.97 28.13
N SER A 35 6.44 5.96 28.57
CA SER A 35 5.11 6.25 28.01
C SER A 35 5.21 6.66 26.55
N ALA A 36 6.17 7.52 26.19
CA ALA A 36 6.40 7.93 24.80
C ALA A 36 6.66 6.72 23.89
N LEU A 37 7.54 5.81 24.32
CA LEU A 37 7.86 4.60 23.56
C LEU A 37 6.64 3.67 23.39
N SER A 38 5.74 3.62 24.37
CA SER A 38 4.50 2.83 24.27
C SER A 38 3.46 3.42 23.31
N VAL A 39 3.47 4.74 23.12
CA VAL A 39 2.53 5.46 22.24
C VAL A 39 3.02 5.51 20.79
N LEU A 40 4.32 5.41 20.55
CA LEU A 40 4.92 5.43 19.20
C LEU A 40 4.26 4.45 18.21
N PRO A 41 4.04 3.17 18.52
CA PRO A 41 3.42 2.24 17.58
C PRO A 41 1.96 2.59 17.24
N LEU A 42 1.30 3.39 18.09
CA LEU A 42 -0.07 3.87 17.84
C LEU A 42 -0.09 5.09 16.91
N LEU A 43 1.03 5.79 16.79
CA LEU A 43 1.22 6.92 15.87
C LEU A 43 1.67 6.45 14.49
N GLU A 44 2.51 5.42 14.46
CA GLU A 44 3.02 4.86 13.21
C GLU A 44 1.91 4.14 12.43
N VAL A 45 1.96 4.24 11.09
CA VAL A 45 1.01 3.54 10.22
C VAL A 45 1.28 2.04 10.31
N ASN A 46 0.45 1.33 11.08
CA ASN A 46 0.57 -0.11 11.26
C ASN A 46 -0.34 -0.88 10.29
N TYR A 47 0.17 -1.12 9.08
CA TYR A 47 -0.57 -1.86 8.05
C TYR A 47 -0.93 -3.30 8.46
N ALA A 48 -0.22 -3.91 9.42
CA ALA A 48 -0.54 -5.25 9.91
C ALA A 48 -1.84 -5.29 10.74
N GLN A 49 -2.22 -4.18 11.39
CA GLN A 49 -3.49 -4.06 12.11
C GLN A 49 -4.67 -3.66 11.19
N ALA A 50 -4.37 -3.23 9.96
CA ALA A 50 -5.39 -2.83 8.98
C ALA A 50 -5.85 -3.97 8.05
N ALA A 51 -5.25 -5.16 8.17
CA ALA A 51 -5.65 -6.33 7.39
C ALA A 51 -6.98 -6.88 7.93
N THR A 52 -8.04 -6.77 7.12
CA THR A 52 -9.40 -7.22 7.48
C THR A 52 -9.68 -8.62 6.93
N VAL A 53 -8.99 -9.02 5.85
CA VAL A 53 -9.13 -10.31 5.19
C VAL A 53 -7.85 -11.13 5.35
N SER A 54 -8.02 -12.36 5.83
CA SER A 54 -6.93 -13.35 5.94
C SER A 54 -6.20 -13.54 4.61
N LEU A 55 -4.88 -13.75 4.69
CA LEU A 55 -4.06 -14.12 3.52
C LEU A 55 -4.39 -15.51 2.98
N HIS A 56 -5.01 -16.37 3.79
CA HIS A 56 -5.33 -17.76 3.47
C HIS A 56 -6.86 -18.01 3.49
N ASP A 57 -7.65 -17.05 3.02
CA ASP A 57 -9.11 -17.24 2.91
C ASP A 57 -9.44 -18.16 1.73
N ASP A 58 -9.95 -19.36 2.02
CA ASP A 58 -10.24 -20.40 1.01
C ASP A 58 -11.28 -19.98 -0.04
N ARG A 59 -12.04 -18.90 0.20
CA ARG A 59 -13.04 -18.39 -0.74
C ARG A 59 -12.42 -17.61 -1.89
N ILE A 60 -11.15 -17.24 -1.79
CA ILE A 60 -10.43 -16.48 -2.82
C ILE A 60 -9.11 -17.16 -3.17
N LYS A 61 -8.63 -16.88 -4.37
CA LYS A 61 -7.28 -17.21 -4.82
C LYS A 61 -6.53 -15.91 -5.04
N THR A 62 -5.32 -15.84 -4.49
CA THR A 62 -4.45 -14.67 -4.58
C THR A 62 -3.12 -15.08 -5.17
N GLU A 63 -2.57 -14.25 -6.06
CA GLU A 63 -1.32 -14.52 -6.73
C GLU A 63 -0.57 -13.22 -7.03
N SER A 64 0.76 -13.27 -6.92
CA SER A 64 1.63 -12.20 -7.41
C SER A 64 1.90 -12.44 -8.89
N VAL A 65 1.39 -11.54 -9.73
CA VAL A 65 1.49 -11.65 -11.20
C VAL A 65 2.52 -10.69 -11.75
N THR A 66 3.05 -11.02 -12.93
CA THR A 66 3.87 -10.13 -13.75
C THR A 66 3.23 -9.92 -15.11
N PHE A 67 3.33 -8.71 -15.66
CA PHE A 67 2.77 -8.38 -16.96
C PHE A 67 3.60 -7.35 -17.71
N PRO A 68 3.51 -7.32 -19.06
CA PRO A 68 4.20 -6.32 -19.84
C PRO A 68 3.60 -4.93 -19.54
N GLY A 69 4.41 -4.05 -18.97
CA GLY A 69 4.17 -2.61 -19.00
C GLY A 69 4.76 -1.99 -20.27
N SER A 70 4.64 -0.67 -20.40
CA SER A 70 5.07 0.04 -21.62
C SER A 70 6.58 -0.10 -21.88
N ASP A 71 7.41 0.08 -20.84
CA ASP A 71 8.88 0.06 -20.93
C ASP A 71 9.52 -1.01 -20.02
N THR A 72 8.74 -1.67 -19.15
CA THR A 72 9.25 -2.64 -18.16
C THR A 72 8.22 -3.70 -17.82
N THR A 73 8.66 -4.85 -17.29
CA THR A 73 7.77 -5.85 -16.70
C THR A 73 7.24 -5.34 -15.37
N MET A 74 5.93 -5.15 -15.29
CA MET A 74 5.25 -4.75 -14.06
C MET A 74 4.94 -5.96 -13.19
N LYS A 75 4.91 -5.73 -11.88
CA LYS A 75 4.37 -6.68 -10.89
C LYS A 75 2.99 -6.21 -10.45
N GLY A 76 2.18 -7.12 -9.92
CA GLY A 76 0.92 -6.78 -9.30
C GLY A 76 0.39 -7.90 -8.43
N TYR A 77 -0.55 -7.57 -7.56
CA TYR A 77 -1.27 -8.51 -6.73
C TYR A 77 -2.66 -8.76 -7.31
N LEU A 78 -2.93 -9.99 -7.73
CA LEU A 78 -4.19 -10.41 -8.29
C LEU A 78 -4.97 -11.21 -7.24
N ALA A 79 -6.24 -10.90 -7.05
CA ALA A 79 -7.16 -11.67 -6.23
C ALA A 79 -8.44 -11.96 -7.00
N ARG A 80 -8.97 -13.17 -6.85
CA ARG A 80 -10.20 -13.62 -7.50
C ARG A 80 -10.98 -14.58 -6.61
N PRO A 81 -12.30 -14.74 -6.81
CA PRO A 81 -13.05 -15.82 -6.19
C PRO A 81 -12.44 -17.20 -6.50
N ALA A 82 -12.48 -18.11 -5.53
CA ALA A 82 -11.95 -19.46 -5.68
C ALA A 82 -12.79 -20.32 -6.63
N ALA A 83 -14.11 -20.06 -6.69
CA ALA A 83 -15.01 -20.69 -7.64
C ALA A 83 -14.62 -20.33 -9.08
N ALA A 84 -14.81 -21.27 -10.01
CA ALA A 84 -14.63 -21.00 -11.43
C ALA A 84 -15.81 -20.17 -11.94
N GLY A 85 -15.53 -19.12 -12.72
CA GLY A 85 -16.57 -18.24 -13.25
C GLY A 85 -16.00 -17.06 -14.02
N LYS A 86 -16.89 -16.32 -14.69
CA LYS A 86 -16.57 -15.01 -15.26
C LYS A 86 -16.93 -13.94 -14.24
N TYR A 87 -15.95 -13.11 -13.90
CA TYR A 87 -16.11 -12.05 -12.91
C TYR A 87 -15.89 -10.68 -13.54
N PRO A 88 -16.64 -9.64 -13.12
CA PRO A 88 -16.29 -8.26 -13.45
C PRO A 88 -14.90 -7.94 -12.90
N ALA A 89 -14.10 -7.23 -13.68
CA ALA A 89 -12.71 -6.96 -13.37
C ALA A 89 -12.51 -5.54 -12.81
N VAL A 90 -11.66 -5.40 -11.80
CA VAL A 90 -11.36 -4.12 -11.12
C VAL A 90 -9.84 -3.95 -11.01
N VAL A 91 -9.35 -2.76 -11.32
CA VAL A 91 -7.96 -2.37 -11.07
C VAL A 91 -7.92 -1.46 -9.84
N VAL A 92 -7.16 -1.87 -8.83
CA VAL A 92 -6.95 -1.11 -7.59
C VAL A 92 -5.68 -0.28 -7.74
N ILE A 93 -5.84 1.03 -7.86
CA ILE A 93 -4.73 1.97 -7.98
C ILE A 93 -4.37 2.46 -6.58
N HIS A 94 -3.15 2.19 -6.14
CA HIS A 94 -2.63 2.65 -4.86
C HIS A 94 -2.05 4.07 -4.94
N GLU A 95 -1.91 4.73 -3.80
CA GLU A 95 -1.29 6.05 -3.69
C GLU A 95 0.25 5.98 -3.76
N ASN A 96 0.91 7.08 -3.39
CA ASN A 96 2.35 7.37 -3.51
C ASN A 96 3.30 6.41 -2.75
N ARG A 97 2.77 5.39 -2.05
CA ARG A 97 3.52 4.39 -1.27
C ARG A 97 3.65 3.03 -1.94
N GLY A 98 3.04 2.84 -3.11
CA GLY A 98 3.19 1.59 -3.83
C GLY A 98 2.19 0.53 -3.37
N LEU A 99 2.40 -0.69 -3.89
CA LEU A 99 1.69 -1.87 -3.42
C LEU A 99 2.13 -2.17 -1.97
N ASN A 100 1.19 -2.13 -1.05
CA ASN A 100 1.41 -2.41 0.36
C ASN A 100 0.36 -3.40 0.90
N PRO A 101 0.56 -3.99 2.09
CA PRO A 101 -0.37 -5.00 2.63
C PRO A 101 -1.82 -4.52 2.77
N HIS A 102 -2.03 -3.22 2.96
CA HIS A 102 -3.38 -2.64 3.02
C HIS A 102 -4.04 -2.61 1.63
N ILE A 103 -3.30 -2.27 0.59
CA ILE A 103 -3.80 -2.33 -0.80
C ILE A 103 -4.12 -3.78 -1.19
N GLU A 104 -3.25 -4.73 -0.85
CA GLU A 104 -3.52 -6.15 -1.05
C GLU A 104 -4.81 -6.59 -0.32
N ASP A 105 -5.04 -6.08 0.90
CA ASP A 105 -6.29 -6.32 1.63
C ASP A 105 -7.52 -5.77 0.91
N ILE A 106 -7.44 -4.56 0.34
CA ILE A 106 -8.54 -4.01 -0.49
C ILE A 106 -8.80 -4.95 -1.69
N THR A 107 -7.75 -5.40 -2.36
CA THR A 107 -7.87 -6.32 -3.51
C THR A 107 -8.52 -7.64 -3.09
N ARG A 108 -8.18 -8.20 -1.92
CA ARG A 108 -8.85 -9.39 -1.37
C ARG A 108 -10.32 -9.13 -1.04
N ARG A 109 -10.67 -7.97 -0.47
CA ARG A 109 -12.07 -7.59 -0.18
C ARG A 109 -12.92 -7.50 -1.44
N LEU A 110 -12.36 -6.96 -2.53
CA LEU A 110 -13.03 -6.95 -3.83
C LEU A 110 -13.21 -8.36 -4.39
N ALA A 111 -12.21 -9.23 -4.25
CA ALA A 111 -12.34 -10.63 -4.64
C ALA A 111 -13.44 -11.36 -3.87
N LEU A 112 -13.52 -11.16 -2.54
CA LEU A 112 -14.63 -11.69 -1.73
C LEU A 112 -16.00 -11.14 -2.12
N SER A 113 -16.04 -9.95 -2.72
CA SER A 113 -17.26 -9.32 -3.23
C SER A 113 -17.62 -9.77 -4.65
N GLY A 114 -16.87 -10.71 -5.23
CA GLY A 114 -17.17 -11.32 -6.54
C GLY A 114 -16.46 -10.66 -7.73
N PHE A 115 -15.39 -9.90 -7.51
CA PHE A 115 -14.62 -9.25 -8.57
C PHE A 115 -13.28 -9.96 -8.85
N LEU A 116 -12.82 -9.91 -10.10
CA LEU A 116 -11.43 -10.17 -10.44
C LEU A 116 -10.63 -8.88 -10.20
N ALA A 117 -9.89 -8.80 -9.10
CA ALA A 117 -9.24 -7.57 -8.67
C ALA A 117 -7.71 -7.63 -8.85
N LEU A 118 -7.14 -6.64 -9.53
CA LEU A 118 -5.68 -6.51 -9.73
C LEU A 118 -5.19 -5.21 -9.09
N ALA A 119 -4.18 -5.28 -8.24
CA ALA A 119 -3.43 -4.11 -7.77
C ALA A 119 -2.03 -4.09 -8.41
N PRO A 120 -1.81 -3.29 -9.45
CA PRO A 120 -0.49 -3.08 -10.03
C PRO A 120 0.46 -2.48 -9.00
N ASP A 121 1.71 -2.93 -8.98
CA ASP A 121 2.79 -2.28 -8.24
C ASP A 121 3.47 -1.26 -9.17
N ALA A 122 2.87 -0.09 -9.27
CA ALA A 122 3.36 0.99 -10.13
C ALA A 122 4.66 1.65 -9.60
N LEU A 123 5.10 1.32 -8.38
CA LEU A 123 6.36 1.83 -7.81
C LEU A 123 7.53 0.87 -8.04
N SER A 124 7.29 -0.44 -8.14
CA SER A 124 8.34 -1.43 -8.45
C SER A 124 8.97 -1.26 -9.84
N ALA A 125 8.26 -0.62 -10.78
CA ALA A 125 8.81 -0.18 -12.07
C ALA A 125 10.00 0.80 -11.92
N SER A 126 10.12 1.46 -10.76
CA SER A 126 11.19 2.42 -10.45
C SER A 126 12.43 1.78 -9.77
N GLY A 127 12.49 0.45 -9.63
CA GLY A 127 13.63 -0.25 -9.03
C GLY A 127 13.64 -0.24 -7.50
N ALA A 128 14.68 -0.87 -6.91
CA ALA A 128 14.81 -1.23 -5.49
C ALA A 128 14.66 -0.10 -4.44
N ASN A 129 14.43 1.15 -4.86
CA ASN A 129 14.26 2.31 -3.98
C ASN A 129 12.81 2.58 -3.56
N ALA A 130 11.82 1.85 -4.11
CA ALA A 130 10.40 2.03 -3.83
C ALA A 130 9.95 1.74 -2.38
N ARG A 131 10.78 1.05 -1.59
CA ARG A 131 10.45 0.66 -0.20
C ARG A 131 10.80 1.73 0.84
N LYS A 132 11.30 2.89 0.42
CA LYS A 132 11.66 3.99 1.31
C LYS A 132 10.49 4.96 1.50
N PRO A 133 10.33 5.57 2.68
CA PRO A 133 9.24 6.51 2.98
C PRO A 133 9.23 7.80 2.12
N ASP A 134 10.28 8.04 1.32
CA ASP A 134 10.44 9.16 0.38
C ASP A 134 10.05 8.83 -1.08
N ALA A 135 9.58 7.60 -1.37
CA ALA A 135 9.20 7.18 -2.72
C ALA A 135 8.08 8.03 -3.35
N GLY A 136 7.29 8.75 -2.54
CA GLY A 136 6.24 9.65 -3.01
C GLY A 136 6.75 10.87 -3.78
N ILE A 137 8.00 11.30 -3.56
CA ILE A 137 8.62 12.39 -4.34
C ILE A 137 8.90 11.92 -5.78
N ILE A 138 9.31 10.66 -5.95
CA ILE A 138 9.64 10.05 -7.25
C ILE A 138 8.37 9.93 -8.12
N TRP A 139 7.23 9.63 -7.50
CA TRP A 139 5.90 9.53 -8.15
C TRP A 139 5.42 10.87 -8.72
N GLN A 140 5.68 11.98 -8.03
CA GLN A 140 5.25 13.29 -8.50
C GLN A 140 5.96 13.71 -9.79
N THR A 141 7.19 13.24 -10.00
CA THR A 141 8.01 13.58 -11.17
C THR A 141 7.66 12.74 -12.41
N ARG A 142 7.00 11.58 -12.28
CA ARG A 142 6.78 10.60 -13.36
C ARG A 142 5.33 10.28 -13.74
N ARG A 143 4.35 11.05 -13.25
CA ARG A 143 2.89 10.85 -13.47
C ARG A 143 2.45 10.43 -14.88
N SER A 144 3.10 10.92 -15.94
CA SER A 144 2.70 10.62 -17.33
C SER A 144 3.15 9.23 -17.82
N LYS A 145 4.25 8.68 -17.29
CA LYS A 145 4.72 7.33 -17.60
C LYS A 145 3.94 6.29 -16.81
N ASP A 146 3.73 6.54 -15.52
CA ASP A 146 3.06 5.61 -14.61
C ASP A 146 1.58 5.41 -14.99
N ALA A 147 0.91 6.46 -15.50
CA ALA A 147 -0.46 6.36 -16.02
C ALA A 147 -0.57 5.50 -17.29
N ARG A 148 0.45 5.49 -18.16
CA ARG A 148 0.48 4.64 -19.36
C ARG A 148 0.68 3.17 -19.01
N GLU A 149 1.50 2.90 -18.01
CA GLU A 149 1.72 1.56 -17.46
C GLU A 149 0.43 0.97 -16.86
N LEU A 150 -0.37 1.78 -16.16
CA LEU A 150 -1.69 1.37 -15.66
C LEU A 150 -2.70 1.04 -16.78
N CYS A 151 -2.61 1.69 -17.94
CA CYS A 151 -3.47 1.39 -19.10
C CYS A 151 -3.22 0.00 -19.73
N GLU A 152 -2.10 -0.65 -19.42
CA GLU A 152 -1.78 -2.01 -19.90
C GLU A 152 -2.31 -3.10 -18.95
N SER A 153 -2.63 -2.74 -17.70
CA SER A 153 -3.22 -3.64 -16.70
C SER A 153 -4.54 -4.33 -17.13
N PRO A 154 -5.45 -3.70 -17.89
CA PRO A 154 -6.63 -4.35 -18.44
C PRO A 154 -6.35 -5.53 -19.38
N ARG A 155 -5.14 -5.64 -19.98
CA ARG A 155 -4.81 -6.79 -20.84
C ARG A 155 -4.68 -8.09 -20.04
N LEU A 156 -4.14 -8.03 -18.84
CA LEU A 156 -4.12 -9.17 -17.91
C LEU A 156 -5.53 -9.61 -17.53
N LEU A 157 -6.43 -8.66 -17.30
CA LEU A 157 -7.80 -8.96 -16.87
C LEU A 157 -8.63 -9.59 -18.01
N LYS A 158 -8.25 -9.37 -19.27
CA LYS A 158 -8.88 -10.03 -20.43
C LYS A 158 -8.43 -11.49 -20.60
N ASN A 159 -7.20 -11.82 -20.20
CA ASN A 159 -6.63 -13.18 -20.23
C ASN A 159 -5.91 -13.48 -18.90
N PRO A 160 -6.66 -13.71 -17.81
CA PRO A 160 -6.04 -14.00 -16.52
C PRO A 160 -5.27 -15.34 -16.58
N PRO A 161 -4.16 -15.47 -15.84
CA PRO A 161 -3.51 -16.76 -15.64
C PRO A 161 -4.54 -17.78 -15.08
N ARG A 162 -4.42 -19.03 -15.51
CA ARG A 162 -5.39 -20.11 -15.17
C ARG A 162 -5.33 -20.48 -13.69
#